data_AF-A0A7C2WGE6-F1
#
_entry.id   AF-A0A7C2WGE6-F1
#
_cell.length_a   1.000
_cell.length_b   1.000
_cell.length_c   1.000
_cell.angle_alpha   90.00
_cell.angle_beta   90.00
_cell.angle_gamma   90.00
#
_symmetry.space_group_name_H-M   'P 1'
#
loop_
_entity.id
_entity.type
_entity.pdbx_description
1 polymer ?
#
loop_
_entity_poly.entity_id
_entity_poly.type
_entity_poly.pdbx_seq_one_letter_code
_entity_poly.pdbx_strand_id
1 'polypeptide(L)'
;MLEERHYRPLGANLARIPKGRKGYNGRVERSHRSDDEEFYIPFLPRIQNEQEFLEKAASWQYFSNLVRPHYRKGMEGRTPFEKLRESGYDLPEQFAVFPPTILDAISTDSLF
;
A
#
# COMPACT_ATOMS: atom_id res chain seq x y z
N MET A 1 23.75 2.80 7.40
CA MET A 1 23.25 1.92 8.48
C MET A 1 21.95 1.22 8.08
N LEU A 2 20.87 1.93 7.73
CA LEU A 2 19.61 1.31 7.29
C LEU A 2 19.78 0.47 6.01
N GLU A 3 20.43 1.03 5.00
CA GLU A 3 20.67 0.36 3.72
C GLU A 3 21.46 -0.93 3.90
N GLU A 4 22.62 -0.86 4.56
CA GLU A 4 23.47 -2.03 4.81
C GLU A 4 22.78 -3.11 5.66
N ARG A 5 21.98 -2.70 6.66
CA ARG A 5 21.37 -3.61 7.63
C ARG A 5 20.10 -4.28 7.10
N HIS A 6 19.26 -3.55 6.36
CA HIS A 6 17.91 -4.01 6.03
C HIS A 6 17.65 -4.20 4.53
N TYR A 7 18.26 -3.40 3.66
CA TYR A 7 17.95 -3.42 2.22
C TYR A 7 18.95 -4.26 1.43
N ARG A 8 20.25 -4.05 1.66
CA ARG A 8 21.32 -4.75 0.93
C ARG A 8 21.25 -6.29 1.08
N PRO A 9 20.94 -6.87 2.26
CA PRO A 9 20.76 -8.32 2.40
C PRO A 9 19.60 -8.88 1.57
N LEU A 10 18.61 -8.05 1.25
CA LEU A 10 17.46 -8.41 0.40
C LEU A 10 17.72 -8.10 -1.09
N GLY A 11 18.93 -7.66 -1.46
CA GLY A 11 19.25 -7.23 -2.81
C GLY A 11 18.57 -5.92 -3.23
N ALA A 12 18.09 -5.11 -2.27
CA ALA A 12 17.44 -3.84 -2.50
C ALA A 12 18.38 -2.65 -2.25
N ASN A 13 18.14 -1.54 -2.95
CA ASN A 13 18.86 -0.27 -2.77
C ASN A 13 17.92 0.79 -2.22
N LEU A 14 18.39 1.60 -1.26
CA LEU A 14 17.58 2.65 -0.66
C LEU A 14 17.60 3.92 -1.53
N ALA A 15 16.53 4.17 -2.28
CA ALA A 15 16.37 5.38 -3.08
C ALA A 15 15.66 6.50 -2.31
N ARG A 16 16.02 7.76 -2.58
CA ARG A 16 15.35 8.96 -2.03
C ARG A 16 14.86 9.86 -3.14
N ILE A 17 13.71 10.50 -2.91
CA ILE A 17 13.20 11.54 -3.81
C ILE A 17 14.14 12.75 -3.73
N PRO A 18 14.70 13.23 -4.86
CA PRO A 18 15.58 14.39 -4.84
C PRO A 18 14.86 15.64 -4.32
N LYS A 19 15.57 16.48 -3.57
CA LYS A 19 15.02 17.75 -3.05
C LYS A 19 14.47 18.59 -4.21
N GLY A 20 13.26 19.13 -4.04
CA GLY A 20 12.58 19.93 -5.07
C GLY A 20 11.89 19.12 -6.18
N ARG A 21 12.00 17.79 -6.22
CA ARG A 21 11.34 16.92 -7.21
C ARG A 21 10.05 16.28 -6.68
N LYS A 22 9.16 17.07 -6.06
CA LYS A 22 7.90 16.57 -5.44
C LYS A 22 7.03 15.74 -6.39
N GLY A 23 7.06 16.04 -7.70
CA GLY A 23 6.32 15.29 -8.71
C GLY A 23 6.66 13.79 -8.80
N TYR A 24 7.83 13.37 -8.30
CA TYR A 24 8.20 11.95 -8.25
C TYR A 24 7.35 11.18 -7.24
N ASN A 25 6.75 11.87 -6.26
CA ASN A 25 5.84 11.24 -5.29
C ASN A 25 4.40 11.10 -5.80
N GLY A 26 4.07 11.58 -7.00
CA GLY A 26 2.68 11.64 -7.47
C GLY A 26 1.98 10.27 -7.65
N ARG A 27 2.69 9.14 -7.53
CA ARG A 27 2.07 7.81 -7.42
C ARG A 27 1.55 7.58 -6.01
N VAL A 28 2.38 7.84 -5.01
CA VAL A 28 2.09 7.70 -3.59
C VAL A 28 0.97 8.65 -3.18
N GLU A 29 1.10 9.94 -3.51
CA GLU A 29 0.08 10.96 -3.16
C GLU A 29 -1.31 10.63 -3.73
N ARG A 30 -1.36 10.02 -4.92
CA ARG A 30 -2.64 9.58 -5.49
C ARG A 30 -3.22 8.37 -4.79
N SER A 31 -2.37 7.43 -4.36
CA SER A 31 -2.81 6.29 -3.55
C SER A 31 -3.42 6.79 -2.25
N HIS A 32 -2.74 7.71 -1.56
CA HIS A 32 -3.26 8.34 -0.35
C HIS A 32 -4.60 9.03 -0.60
N ARG A 33 -4.73 9.77 -1.71
CA ARG A 33 -6.01 10.39 -2.04
C ARG A 33 -7.14 9.37 -2.24
N SER A 34 -6.87 8.24 -2.90
CA SER A 34 -7.86 7.16 -3.04
C SER A 34 -8.19 6.53 -1.68
N ASP A 35 -7.20 6.31 -0.82
CA ASP A 35 -7.44 5.82 0.54
C ASP A 35 -8.32 6.82 1.33
N ASP A 36 -8.06 8.12 1.23
CA ASP A 36 -8.88 9.17 1.86
C ASP A 36 -10.32 9.17 1.33
N GLU A 37 -10.48 9.32 0.01
CA GLU A 37 -11.78 9.54 -0.65
C GLU A 37 -12.67 8.28 -0.62
N GLU A 38 -12.08 7.09 -0.68
CA GLU A 38 -12.82 5.84 -0.90
C GLU A 38 -12.82 4.91 0.31
N PHE A 39 -11.88 5.08 1.26
CA PHE A 39 -11.81 4.27 2.47
C PHE A 39 -12.01 5.09 3.75
N TYR A 40 -11.15 6.07 4.03
CA TYR A 40 -11.17 6.75 5.32
C TYR A 40 -12.43 7.61 5.50
N ILE A 41 -12.70 8.53 4.58
CA ILE A 41 -13.86 9.44 4.68
C ILE A 41 -15.19 8.67 4.75
N PRO A 42 -15.43 7.63 3.92
CA PRO A 42 -16.71 6.91 3.95
C PRO A 42 -16.89 5.99 5.16
N PHE A 43 -15.83 5.40 5.71
CA PHE A 43 -15.96 4.31 6.69
C PHE A 43 -15.50 4.67 8.11
N LEU A 44 -14.49 5.51 8.30
CA LEU A 44 -14.00 5.87 9.64
C LEU A 44 -15.09 6.39 10.59
N PRO A 45 -16.07 7.21 10.16
CA PRO A 45 -17.11 7.70 11.07
C PRO A 45 -18.00 6.60 11.69
N ARG A 46 -17.95 5.37 11.14
CA ARG A 46 -18.75 4.22 11.60
C ARG A 46 -17.93 3.18 12.35
N ILE A 47 -16.60 3.27 12.30
CA ILE A 47 -15.69 2.32 12.93
C ILE A 47 -15.56 2.68 14.41
N GLN A 48 -15.81 1.73 15.29
CA GLN A 48 -15.90 1.98 16.74
C GLN A 48 -14.62 1.59 17.50
N ASN A 49 -13.81 0.71 16.93
CA ASN A 49 -12.62 0.16 17.58
C ASN A 49 -11.57 -0.30 16.56
N GLU A 50 -10.38 -0.63 17.04
CA GLU A 50 -9.24 -1.07 16.22
C GLU A 50 -9.51 -2.38 15.48
N GLN A 51 -10.27 -3.31 16.06
CA GLN A 51 -10.60 -4.58 15.42
C GLN A 51 -11.46 -4.35 14.18
N GLU A 52 -12.52 -3.53 14.29
CA GLU A 52 -13.35 -3.13 13.15
C GLU A 52 -12.54 -2.38 12.09
N PHE A 53 -11.59 -1.53 12.53
CA PHE A 53 -10.68 -0.85 11.61
C PHE A 53 -9.84 -1.85 10.81
N LEU A 54 -9.23 -2.83 11.47
CA LEU A 54 -8.39 -3.85 10.84
C LEU A 54 -9.18 -4.72 9.86
N GLU A 55 -10.39 -5.15 10.22
CA GLU A 55 -11.29 -5.90 9.35
C GLU A 55 -11.66 -5.11 8.10
N LYS A 56 -11.98 -3.82 8.28
CA LYS A 56 -12.30 -2.95 7.15
C LYS A 56 -11.09 -2.64 6.29
N ALA A 57 -9.92 -2.43 6.89
CA ALA A 57 -8.66 -2.24 6.17
C ALA A 57 -8.27 -3.47 5.36
N ALA A 58 -8.52 -4.68 5.87
CA ALA A 58 -8.26 -5.93 5.14
C ALA A 58 -9.19 -6.05 3.94
N SER A 59 -10.47 -5.69 4.13
CA SER A 59 -11.45 -5.60 3.05
C SER A 59 -11.05 -4.56 2.00
N TRP A 60 -10.51 -3.41 2.43
CA TRP A 60 -10.00 -2.37 1.53
C TRP A 60 -8.80 -2.87 0.71
N GLN A 61 -7.87 -3.62 1.31
CA GLN A 61 -6.76 -4.20 0.57
C GLN A 61 -7.21 -5.19 -0.49
N TYR A 62 -8.13 -6.08 -0.14
CA TYR A 62 -8.72 -7.00 -1.10
C TYR A 62 -9.39 -6.22 -2.25
N PHE A 63 -10.25 -5.27 -1.91
CA PHE A 63 -10.96 -4.48 -2.91
C PHE A 63 -9.99 -3.71 -3.82
N SER A 64 -9.04 -2.96 -3.25
CA SER A 64 -8.13 -2.10 -4.01
C SER A 64 -7.21 -2.89 -4.95
N ASN A 65 -6.73 -4.07 -4.53
CA ASN A 65 -5.74 -4.84 -5.28
C ASN A 65 -6.34 -5.89 -6.22
N LEU A 66 -7.53 -6.44 -5.91
CA LEU A 66 -8.12 -7.57 -6.64
C LEU A 66 -9.43 -7.24 -7.35
N VAL A 67 -10.15 -6.19 -6.97
CA VAL A 67 -11.51 -5.92 -7.50
C VAL A 67 -11.61 -4.56 -8.19
N ARG A 68 -11.01 -3.53 -7.60
CA ARG A 68 -11.16 -2.14 -8.03
C ARG A 68 -10.46 -1.94 -9.38
N PRO A 69 -11.16 -1.43 -10.41
CA PRO A 69 -10.52 -1.09 -11.68
C PRO A 69 -9.64 0.15 -11.52
N HIS A 70 -8.45 0.15 -12.13
CA HIS A 70 -7.56 1.32 -12.13
C HIS A 70 -7.38 1.83 -13.56
N TYR A 71 -7.56 3.14 -13.76
CA TYR A 71 -7.54 3.76 -15.10
C TYR A 71 -6.32 4.63 -15.37
N ARG A 72 -5.29 4.55 -14.54
CA ARG A 72 -4.04 5.26 -14.78
C ARG A 72 -3.36 4.74 -16.04
N LYS A 73 -2.50 5.57 -16.66
CA LYS A 73 -1.64 5.16 -17.79
C LYS A 73 -1.01 3.80 -17.53
N GLY A 74 -1.28 2.86 -18.44
CA GLY A 74 -0.77 1.50 -18.40
C GLY A 74 -1.59 0.52 -17.58
N MET A 75 -2.68 0.93 -16.91
CA MET A 75 -3.58 0.04 -16.16
C MET A 75 -4.78 -0.46 -17.00
N GLU A 76 -5.33 0.36 -17.89
CA GLU A 76 -6.41 -0.04 -18.82
C GLU A 76 -7.66 -0.63 -18.13
N GLY A 77 -7.99 -0.14 -16.94
CA GLY A 77 -9.11 -0.65 -16.13
C GLY A 77 -8.78 -1.92 -15.35
N ARG A 78 -7.59 -2.49 -15.53
CA ARG A 78 -7.15 -3.69 -14.81
C ARG A 78 -6.84 -3.40 -13.35
N THR A 79 -6.93 -4.43 -12.52
CA THR A 79 -6.52 -4.38 -11.12
C THR A 79 -4.99 -4.45 -11.00
N PRO A 80 -4.40 -4.00 -9.88
CA PRO A 80 -2.98 -4.15 -9.63
C PRO A 80 -2.52 -5.60 -9.73
N PHE A 81 -3.34 -6.54 -9.26
CA PHE A 81 -3.01 -7.96 -9.34
C PHE A 81 -3.08 -8.52 -10.76
N GLU A 82 -4.04 -8.11 -11.58
CA GLU A 82 -4.05 -8.47 -13.00
C GLU A 82 -2.79 -7.96 -13.72
N LYS A 83 -2.35 -6.73 -13.42
CA LYS A 83 -1.09 -6.21 -13.95
C LYS A 83 0.14 -6.94 -13.47
N LEU A 84 0.13 -7.42 -12.24
CA LEU A 84 1.20 -8.26 -11.70
C LEU A 84 1.28 -9.57 -12.48
N ARG A 85 0.15 -10.25 -12.71
CA ARG A 85 0.11 -11.48 -13.51
C ARG A 85 0.57 -11.28 -14.95
N GLU A 86 0.15 -10.19 -15.59
CA GLU A 86 0.62 -9.83 -16.94
C GLU A 86 2.12 -9.58 -17.02
N SER A 87 2.73 -9.16 -15.92
CA SER A 87 4.18 -8.98 -15.82
C SER A 87 4.93 -10.30 -15.66
N GLY A 88 4.25 -11.44 -15.73
CA GLY A 88 4.83 -12.79 -15.69
C GLY A 88 4.92 -13.41 -14.30
N TYR A 89 4.28 -12.82 -13.29
CA TYR A 89 4.28 -13.35 -11.94
C TYR A 89 3.09 -14.30 -11.71
N ASP A 90 3.39 -15.59 -11.56
CA ASP A 90 2.43 -16.60 -11.12
C ASP A 90 2.41 -16.64 -9.58
N LEU A 91 1.54 -15.81 -9.00
CA LEU A 91 1.40 -15.65 -7.56
C LEU A 91 -0.05 -15.91 -7.16
N PRO A 92 -0.28 -16.46 -5.96
CA PRO A 92 -1.62 -16.63 -5.43
C PRO A 92 -2.20 -15.26 -5.02
N GLU A 93 -3.54 -15.09 -5.08
CA GLU A 93 -4.21 -13.82 -4.73
C GLU A 93 -3.89 -13.34 -3.31
N GLN A 94 -3.58 -14.27 -2.40
CA GLN A 94 -3.14 -13.99 -1.03
C GLN A 94 -1.92 -13.06 -0.98
N PHE A 95 -1.08 -13.06 -2.02
CA PHE A 95 0.05 -12.13 -2.15
C PHE A 95 -0.39 -10.67 -2.25
N ALA A 96 -1.61 -10.41 -2.74
CA ALA A 96 -2.15 -9.07 -2.90
C ALA A 96 -2.87 -8.54 -1.64
N VAL A 97 -2.97 -9.34 -0.58
CA VAL A 97 -3.75 -9.02 0.63
C VAL A 97 -2.93 -9.19 1.89
N PHE A 98 -1.83 -8.44 1.98
CA PHE A 98 -1.04 -8.38 3.21
C PHE A 98 -1.90 -7.91 4.39
N PRO A 99 -1.72 -8.50 5.58
CA PRO A 99 -2.51 -8.15 6.75
C PRO A 99 -2.25 -6.69 7.15
N PRO A 100 -3.29 -5.85 7.27
CA PRO A 100 -3.15 -4.53 7.85
C PRO A 100 -2.58 -4.65 9.27
N THR A 101 -1.66 -3.77 9.62
CA THR A 101 -0.97 -3.80 10.91
C THR A 101 -0.95 -2.39 11.50
N ILE A 102 -1.33 -2.26 12.77
CA ILE A 102 -1.22 -1.00 13.50
C ILE A 102 0.23 -0.85 13.97
N LEU A 103 0.89 0.21 13.51
CA LEU A 103 2.31 0.43 13.82
C LEU A 103 2.52 1.05 15.20
N ASP A 104 1.51 1.65 15.81
CA ASP A 104 1.63 2.33 17.11
C ASP A 104 2.15 1.40 18.22
N ALA A 105 1.79 0.12 18.16
CA ALA A 105 2.24 -0.90 19.11
C ALA A 105 3.63 -1.50 18.77
N ILE A 106 4.16 -1.23 17.58
CA ILE A 106 5.42 -1.80 17.04
C ILE A 106 6.52 -0.74 17.01
N SER A 107 6.15 0.51 16.74
CA SER A 107 7.04 1.64 16.51
C SER A 107 7.48 2.36 17.79
N THR A 108 7.18 1.82 18.97
CA THR A 108 7.59 2.38 20.27
C THR A 108 9.02 2.02 20.67
N ASP A 109 9.69 1.10 19.97
CA ASP A 109 11.02 0.60 20.34
C ASP A 109 12.18 1.05 19.43
N SER A 110 12.06 2.16 18.68
CA SER A 110 13.18 2.63 17.84
C SER A 110 13.17 4.13 17.58
N LEU A 111 13.25 4.93 18.65
CA LEU A 111 13.69 6.33 18.59
C LEU A 111 15.07 6.52 19.23
N PHE A 112 15.99 5.53 19.15
CA PHE A 112 17.44 5.73 19.36
C PHE A 112 18.26 4.70 18.56
#